data_AF-A0A2N8KK27-F1
#
_entry.id   AF-A0A2N8KK27-F1
#
_cell.length_a   1.000
_cell.length_b   1.000
_cell.length_c   1.000
_cell.angle_alpha   90.00
_cell.angle_beta   90.00
_cell.angle_gamma   90.00
#
_symmetry.space_group_name_H-M   'P 1'
#
loop_
_entity.id
_entity.type
_entity.pdbx_description
1 polymer ?
#
loop_
_entity_poly.entity_id
_entity_poly.type
_entity_poly.pdbx_seq_one_letter_code
_entity_poly.pdbx_strand_id
1 'polypeptide(L)'
;MLAELLRYALSAQKATGIEIVSAAQLIAIDSRWSLYALAPPFSALRIWQEVEQGRRWQPPAVSPFPKTPVPRYGLIHVGEDWDDEIHSDLVVTGLRDTAWELFGDSCGPGRRTLRNGRSVIDVEMTAEVDEEAAWLFLDFEAERMLAGRAEFEDDWTQGYRTYLRYGLVRPGKGQSHMIDSILRRSQWRQRHQLHGEQDLAVLRRRLTVPFERQGELFDVGDEDAESHRGETAVVAD
;
A
#
# COMPACT_ATOMS: atom_id res chain seq x y z
N MET A 1 2.95 0.21 10.59
CA MET A 1 2.40 1.44 11.23
C MET A 1 0.97 1.78 10.78
N LEU A 2 0.68 1.90 9.47
CA LEU A 2 -0.65 2.33 8.99
C LEU A 2 -1.79 1.36 9.37
N ALA A 3 -1.51 0.05 9.34
CA ALA A 3 -2.45 -0.98 9.77
C ALA A 3 -2.83 -0.87 11.25
N GLU A 4 -1.88 -0.51 12.12
CA GLU A 4 -2.14 -0.31 13.56
C GLU A 4 -3.03 0.90 13.80
N LEU A 5 -2.78 2.02 13.10
CA LEU A 5 -3.63 3.21 13.20
C LEU A 5 -5.08 2.90 12.80
N LEU A 6 -5.28 2.11 11.74
CA LEU A 6 -6.62 1.68 11.34
C LEU A 6 -7.26 0.76 12.39
N ARG A 7 -6.51 -0.20 12.96
CA ARG A 7 -6.99 -1.06 14.06
C ARG A 7 -7.49 -0.25 15.24
N TYR A 8 -6.73 0.76 15.64
CA TYR A 8 -7.10 1.64 16.76
C TYR A 8 -8.32 2.49 16.44
N ALA A 9 -8.37 3.09 15.24
CA ALA A 9 -9.51 3.91 14.82
C ALA A 9 -10.81 3.09 14.80
N LEU A 10 -10.80 1.90 14.17
CA LEU A 10 -11.98 1.03 14.10
C LEU A 10 -12.36 0.46 15.48
N SER A 11 -11.38 0.12 16.33
CA SER A 11 -11.66 -0.32 17.70
C SER A 11 -12.33 0.79 18.53
N ALA A 12 -11.86 2.04 18.41
CA ALA A 12 -12.42 3.19 19.08
C ALA A 12 -13.82 3.52 18.56
N GLN A 13 -14.04 3.44 17.24
CA GLN A 13 -15.34 3.60 16.61
C GLN A 13 -16.34 2.55 17.14
N LYS A 14 -15.96 1.28 17.22
CA LYS A 14 -16.81 0.22 17.76
C LYS A 14 -17.13 0.41 19.25
N ALA A 15 -16.18 0.94 20.02
CA ALA A 15 -16.35 1.17 21.45
C ALA A 15 -17.21 2.39 21.78
N THR A 16 -17.10 3.46 20.99
CA THR A 16 -17.80 4.73 21.25
C THR A 16 -19.11 4.88 20.46
N GLY A 17 -19.27 4.14 19.37
CA GLY A 17 -20.38 4.30 18.41
C GLY A 17 -20.24 5.54 17.52
N ILE A 18 -19.14 6.27 17.61
CA ILE A 18 -18.86 7.44 16.78
C ILE A 18 -18.12 6.98 15.52
N GLU A 19 -18.62 7.36 14.35
CA GLU A 19 -17.95 7.08 13.09
C GLU A 19 -16.66 7.90 12.96
N ILE A 20 -15.54 7.19 12.82
CA ILE A 20 -14.20 7.75 12.57
C ILE A 20 -13.77 7.44 11.13
N VAL A 21 -14.12 6.24 10.65
CA VAL A 21 -13.86 5.73 9.30
C VAL A 21 -15.18 5.22 8.73
N SER A 22 -15.70 5.89 7.70
CA SER A 22 -16.89 5.44 6.94
C SER A 22 -16.57 4.22 6.05
N ALA A 23 -17.58 3.57 5.46
CA ALA A 23 -17.35 2.47 4.54
C ALA A 23 -16.61 2.93 3.28
N ALA A 24 -16.96 4.10 2.72
CA ALA A 24 -16.23 4.67 1.59
C ALA A 24 -14.76 4.97 1.96
N GLN A 25 -14.51 5.48 3.16
CA GLN A 25 -13.15 5.74 3.64
C GLN A 25 -12.35 4.44 3.82
N LEU A 26 -12.97 3.37 4.32
CA LEU A 26 -12.33 2.06 4.45
C LEU A 26 -11.87 1.52 3.09
N ILE A 27 -12.74 1.56 2.08
CA ILE A 27 -12.42 1.17 0.70
C ILE A 27 -11.36 2.09 0.09
N ALA A 28 -11.44 3.40 0.34
CA ALA A 28 -10.43 4.36 -0.11
C ALA A 28 -9.04 4.08 0.51
N ILE A 29 -9.00 3.70 1.79
CA ILE A 29 -7.75 3.31 2.47
C ILE A 29 -7.18 2.03 1.84
N ASP A 30 -7.99 0.99 1.69
CA ASP A 30 -7.52 -0.30 1.15
C ASP A 30 -7.07 -0.19 -0.31
N SER A 31 -7.85 0.54 -1.12
CA SER A 31 -7.53 0.80 -2.52
C SER A 31 -6.22 1.57 -2.65
N ARG A 32 -5.96 2.54 -1.75
CA ARG A 32 -4.70 3.30 -1.76
C ARG A 32 -3.52 2.45 -1.30
N TRP A 33 -3.71 1.57 -0.30
CA TRP A 33 -2.67 0.62 0.10
C TRP A 33 -2.31 -0.32 -1.06
N SER A 34 -3.32 -0.81 -1.79
CA SER A 34 -3.13 -1.67 -2.97
C SER A 34 -2.46 -0.92 -4.13
N LEU A 35 -2.90 0.31 -4.43
CA LEU A 35 -2.35 1.17 -5.49
C LEU A 35 -0.83 1.37 -5.33
N TYR A 36 -0.39 1.60 -4.10
CA TYR A 36 1.01 1.81 -3.76
C TYR A 36 1.74 0.54 -3.29
N ALA A 37 1.10 -0.64 -3.37
CA ALA A 37 1.61 -1.91 -2.84
C ALA A 37 2.21 -1.78 -1.42
N LEU A 38 1.52 -1.07 -0.53
CA LEU A 38 1.93 -0.84 0.87
C LEU A 38 1.54 -2.00 1.79
N ALA A 39 0.50 -2.74 1.44
CA ALA A 39 0.02 -3.91 2.16
C ALA A 39 -0.59 -4.88 1.15
N PRO A 40 -0.69 -6.18 1.48
CA PRO A 40 -1.35 -7.12 0.60
C PRO A 40 -2.82 -6.73 0.39
N PRO A 41 -3.47 -7.18 -0.70
CA PRO A 41 -4.86 -6.84 -1.02
C PRO A 41 -5.80 -7.10 0.14
N PHE A 42 -6.84 -6.26 0.29
CA PHE A 42 -7.91 -6.42 1.27
C PHE A 42 -7.43 -6.39 2.74
N SER A 43 -6.26 -5.81 3.00
CA SER A 43 -5.70 -5.75 4.36
C SER A 43 -6.52 -4.89 5.30
N ALA A 44 -7.09 -3.77 4.84
CA ALA A 44 -7.98 -2.94 5.62
C ALA A 44 -9.32 -3.63 5.85
N LEU A 45 -9.86 -4.34 4.85
CA LEU A 45 -11.08 -5.16 4.99
C LEU A 45 -10.90 -6.25 6.04
N ARG A 46 -9.75 -6.92 6.05
CA ARG A 46 -9.42 -7.92 7.06
C ARG A 46 -9.42 -7.29 8.45
N ILE A 47 -8.81 -6.12 8.61
CA ILE A 47 -8.79 -5.41 9.90
C ILE A 47 -10.21 -5.05 10.34
N TRP A 48 -11.04 -4.54 9.43
CA TRP A 48 -12.44 -4.25 9.70
C TRP A 48 -13.21 -5.49 10.14
N GLN A 49 -13.09 -6.60 9.41
CA GLN A 49 -13.75 -7.86 9.74
C GLN A 49 -13.31 -8.38 11.13
N GLU A 50 -12.02 -8.28 11.45
CA GLU A 50 -11.51 -8.66 12.76
C GLU A 50 -12.14 -7.83 13.90
N VAL A 51 -12.31 -6.52 13.69
CA VAL A 51 -12.96 -5.63 14.67
C VAL A 51 -14.46 -5.97 14.80
N GLU A 52 -15.14 -6.22 13.68
CA GLU A 52 -16.55 -6.62 13.68
C GLU A 52 -16.78 -7.96 14.38
N GLN A 53 -15.84 -8.90 14.26
CA GLN A 53 -15.82 -10.16 15.02
C GLN A 53 -15.46 -10.00 16.50
N GLY A 54 -15.24 -8.77 16.97
CA GLY A 54 -15.06 -8.43 18.38
C GLY A 54 -13.61 -8.28 18.82
N ARG A 55 -12.62 -8.38 17.92
CA ARG A 55 -11.23 -8.03 18.28
C ARG A 55 -11.13 -6.53 18.55
N ARG A 56 -10.35 -6.16 19.56
CA ARG A 56 -10.14 -4.77 19.95
C ARG A 56 -8.68 -4.53 20.23
N TRP A 57 -8.20 -3.37 19.80
CA TRP A 57 -6.84 -2.91 20.03
C TRP A 57 -6.87 -1.57 20.75
N GLN A 58 -5.91 -1.38 21.66
CA GLN A 58 -5.70 -0.11 22.33
C GLN A 58 -4.41 0.54 21.82
N PRO A 59 -4.43 1.85 21.54
CA PRO A 59 -3.20 2.58 21.20
C PRO A 59 -2.17 2.44 22.33
N PRO A 60 -0.89 2.17 22.02
CA PRO A 60 0.15 2.22 23.03
C PRO A 60 0.32 3.66 23.53
N ALA A 61 0.66 3.81 24.81
CA ALA A 61 1.08 5.09 25.35
C ALA A 61 2.42 5.49 24.72
N VAL A 62 2.41 6.47 23.82
CA VAL A 62 3.61 6.97 23.13
C VAL A 62 3.99 8.34 23.68
N SER A 63 5.27 8.52 24.01
CA SER A 63 5.81 9.84 24.33
C SER A 63 5.90 10.68 23.04
N PRO A 64 5.72 12.02 23.12
CA PRO A 64 5.96 12.89 21.98
C PRO A 64 7.35 12.64 21.39
N PHE A 65 7.40 12.28 20.11
CA PHE A 65 8.65 12.08 19.39
C PHE A 65 9.00 13.35 18.60
N PRO A 66 10.25 13.84 18.64
CA PRO A 66 10.62 15.03 17.89
C PRO A 66 10.48 14.78 16.38
N LYS A 67 10.09 15.81 15.62
CA LYS A 67 10.06 15.71 14.17
C LYS A 67 11.48 15.51 13.66
N THR A 68 11.76 14.33 13.12
CA THR A 68 13.00 14.05 12.41
C THR A 68 12.83 14.38 10.93
N PRO A 69 13.87 14.92 10.26
CA PRO A 69 13.82 15.13 8.82
C PRO A 69 13.68 13.77 8.11
N VAL A 70 12.95 13.76 6.99
CA VAL A 70 12.81 12.54 6.18
C VAL A 70 14.20 12.11 5.70
N PRO A 71 14.65 10.91 6.07
CA PRO A 71 16.02 10.52 5.78
C PRO A 71 16.21 10.26 4.28
N ARG A 72 17.19 10.94 3.68
CA ARG A 72 17.56 10.77 2.27
C ARG A 72 18.79 9.88 2.15
N TYR A 73 18.57 8.57 2.00
CA TYR A 73 19.67 7.60 1.99
C TYR A 73 20.40 7.46 0.64
N GLY A 74 19.70 7.63 -0.48
CA GLY A 74 20.29 7.43 -1.81
C GLY A 74 19.28 7.03 -2.87
N LEU A 75 19.80 6.50 -3.98
CA LEU A 75 19.04 5.97 -5.10
C LEU A 75 19.24 4.46 -5.24
N ILE A 76 18.17 3.76 -5.61
CA ILE A 76 18.19 2.34 -5.99
C ILE A 76 18.21 2.28 -7.52
N HIS A 77 19.12 1.50 -8.08
CA HIS A 77 19.14 1.24 -9.52
C HIS A 77 17.92 0.42 -9.94
N VAL A 78 17.19 0.90 -10.94
CA VAL A 78 15.91 0.31 -11.39
C VAL A 78 16.05 -0.76 -12.48
N GLY A 79 17.26 -1.00 -12.98
CA GLY A 79 17.50 -2.03 -14.00
C GLY A 79 16.97 -1.67 -15.38
N GLU A 80 17.12 -2.61 -16.32
CA GLU A 80 16.58 -2.55 -17.69
C GLU A 80 15.12 -3.00 -17.75
N ASP A 81 14.60 -3.63 -16.69
CA ASP A 81 13.23 -4.13 -16.60
C ASP A 81 12.24 -3.10 -16.02
N TRP A 82 12.69 -1.84 -15.90
CA TRP A 82 11.85 -0.74 -15.51
C TRP A 82 10.76 -0.52 -16.55
N ASP A 83 9.50 -0.57 -16.10
CA ASP A 83 8.29 -0.66 -16.95
C ASP A 83 7.94 0.67 -17.64
N ASP A 84 8.93 1.53 -17.93
CA ASP A 84 8.75 2.71 -18.76
C ASP A 84 8.87 2.42 -20.26
N GLU A 85 9.69 1.43 -20.63
CA GLU A 85 10.03 1.05 -22.01
C GLU A 85 9.24 -0.20 -22.44
N ILE A 86 7.92 -0.09 -22.50
CA ILE A 86 7.10 -1.19 -23.00
C ILE A 86 7.25 -1.26 -24.52
N HIS A 87 8.13 -2.14 -24.99
CA HIS A 87 8.25 -2.50 -26.41
C HIS A 87 7.27 -3.62 -26.83
N SER A 88 6.45 -4.16 -25.91
CA SER A 88 5.58 -5.31 -26.18
C SER A 88 4.13 -5.07 -25.74
N ASP A 89 3.21 -5.14 -26.70
CA ASP A 89 1.76 -5.06 -26.50
C ASP A 89 1.17 -6.20 -25.66
N LEU A 90 1.94 -7.26 -25.42
CA LEU A 90 1.53 -8.46 -24.70
C LEU A 90 1.66 -8.32 -23.18
N VAL A 91 2.36 -7.30 -22.67
CA VAL A 91 2.53 -7.10 -21.24
C VAL A 91 1.32 -6.36 -20.65
N VAL A 92 0.55 -7.03 -19.81
CA VAL A 92 -0.63 -6.47 -19.14
C VAL A 92 -0.26 -5.97 -17.76
N THR A 93 0.28 -4.75 -17.72
CA THR A 93 0.71 -4.06 -16.50
C THR A 93 0.01 -2.70 -16.36
N GLY A 94 0.08 -2.11 -15.16
CA GLY A 94 -0.52 -0.81 -14.89
C GLY A 94 -2.06 -0.82 -14.87
N LEU A 95 -2.69 0.14 -15.56
CA LEU A 95 -4.15 0.27 -15.60
C LEU A 95 -4.81 -0.61 -16.69
N ARG A 96 -4.04 -1.47 -17.37
CA ARG A 96 -4.60 -2.52 -18.22
C ARG A 96 -5.14 -3.67 -17.39
N ASP A 97 -6.17 -4.33 -17.92
CA ASP A 97 -6.86 -5.42 -17.24
C ASP A 97 -7.39 -6.42 -18.27
N THR A 98 -6.87 -7.65 -18.26
CA THR A 98 -7.26 -8.69 -19.22
C THR A 98 -8.73 -9.04 -19.17
N ALA A 99 -9.32 -9.09 -17.96
CA ALA A 99 -10.70 -9.48 -17.79
C ALA A 99 -11.64 -8.45 -18.43
N TRP A 100 -11.37 -7.16 -18.25
CA TRP A 100 -12.15 -6.10 -18.90
C TRP A 100 -11.90 -5.99 -20.39
N GLU A 101 -10.67 -6.20 -20.86
CA GLU A 101 -10.36 -6.20 -22.29
C GLU A 101 -11.13 -7.29 -23.06
N LEU A 102 -11.38 -8.45 -22.43
CA LEU A 102 -12.19 -9.53 -23.04
C LEU A 102 -13.65 -9.13 -23.28
N PHE A 103 -14.21 -8.21 -22.49
CA PHE A 103 -15.60 -7.77 -22.61
C PHE A 103 -15.75 -6.39 -23.27
N GLY A 104 -14.66 -5.78 -23.73
CA GLY A 104 -14.64 -4.41 -24.27
C GLY A 104 -15.59 -4.19 -25.46
N ASP A 105 -15.84 -5.22 -26.27
CA ASP A 105 -16.74 -5.14 -27.44
C ASP A 105 -18.23 -5.29 -27.09
N SER A 106 -18.56 -5.57 -25.82
CA SER A 106 -19.93 -5.86 -25.38
C SER A 106 -20.44 -4.87 -24.33
N CYS A 107 -19.90 -4.94 -23.11
CA CYS A 107 -20.31 -4.14 -21.97
C CYS A 107 -19.15 -3.66 -21.09
N GLY A 108 -17.91 -4.05 -21.43
CA GLY A 108 -16.71 -3.65 -20.74
C GLY A 108 -16.28 -2.22 -21.12
N PRO A 109 -15.52 -1.54 -20.24
CA PRO A 109 -14.93 -0.25 -20.58
C PRO A 109 -13.97 -0.40 -21.77
N GLY A 110 -14.00 0.59 -22.67
CA GLY A 110 -13.12 0.63 -23.83
C GLY A 110 -11.65 0.85 -23.46
N ARG A 111 -10.78 0.77 -24.47
CA ARG A 111 -9.36 1.11 -24.33
C ARG A 111 -9.13 2.55 -24.79
N ARG A 112 -8.27 3.26 -24.07
CA ARG A 112 -7.78 4.59 -24.45
C ARG A 112 -6.26 4.58 -24.54
N THR A 113 -5.73 5.20 -25.58
CA THR A 113 -4.29 5.40 -25.73
C THR A 113 -3.90 6.74 -25.12
N LEU A 114 -2.98 6.71 -24.16
CA LEU A 114 -2.39 7.88 -23.52
C LEU A 114 -1.40 8.58 -24.45
N ARG A 115 -1.02 9.82 -24.13
CA ARG A 115 -0.05 10.62 -24.93
C ARG A 115 1.32 9.96 -25.09
N ASN A 116 1.71 9.10 -24.15
CA ASN A 116 2.95 8.32 -24.19
C ASN A 116 2.84 7.04 -25.04
N GLY A 117 1.72 6.83 -25.77
CA GLY A 117 1.48 5.65 -26.60
C GLY A 117 0.94 4.44 -25.84
N ARG A 118 0.84 4.48 -24.51
CA ARG A 118 0.35 3.34 -23.71
C ARG A 118 -1.16 3.21 -23.80
N SER A 119 -1.63 1.98 -23.94
CA SER A 119 -3.05 1.66 -23.87
C SER A 119 -3.46 1.38 -22.43
N VAL A 120 -4.54 1.99 -21.96
CA VAL A 120 -5.14 1.78 -20.63
C VAL A 120 -6.64 1.59 -20.77
N ILE A 121 -7.30 1.06 -19.74
CA ILE A 121 -8.76 1.03 -19.71
C ILE A 121 -9.31 2.45 -19.49
N ASP A 122 -10.36 2.81 -20.22
CA ASP A 122 -11.04 4.09 -20.10
C ASP A 122 -12.15 4.05 -19.04
N VAL A 123 -11.76 4.36 -17.80
CA VAL A 123 -12.65 4.33 -16.61
C VAL A 123 -12.64 5.66 -15.84
N GLU A 124 -12.16 6.73 -16.48
CA GLU A 124 -12.12 8.05 -15.83
C GLU A 124 -13.53 8.59 -15.57
N MET A 125 -13.78 9.03 -14.33
CA MET A 125 -15.00 9.72 -13.95
C MET A 125 -14.73 10.71 -12.81
N THR A 126 -15.76 11.07 -12.04
CA THR A 126 -15.60 11.79 -10.78
C THR A 126 -14.92 10.86 -9.78
N ALA A 127 -13.82 11.31 -9.19
CA ALA A 127 -13.03 10.53 -8.24
C ALA A 127 -13.68 10.58 -6.85
N GLU A 128 -14.74 9.82 -6.67
CA GLU A 128 -15.43 9.63 -5.40
C GLU A 128 -15.66 8.15 -5.17
N VAL A 129 -15.62 7.74 -3.91
CA VAL A 129 -16.03 6.40 -3.48
C VAL A 129 -17.46 6.53 -3.00
N ASP A 130 -18.37 5.82 -3.65
CA ASP A 130 -19.78 5.81 -3.30
C ASP A 130 -19.99 5.02 -2.00
N GLU A 131 -20.62 5.64 -1.00
CA GLU A 131 -20.82 5.05 0.33
C GLU A 131 -21.83 3.90 0.30
N GLU A 132 -22.92 4.01 -0.48
CA GLU A 132 -23.92 2.95 -0.59
C GLU A 132 -23.32 1.72 -1.29
N ALA A 133 -22.55 1.94 -2.35
CA ALA A 133 -21.83 0.88 -3.05
C ALA A 133 -20.76 0.25 -2.15
N ALA A 134 -20.08 1.04 -1.31
CA ALA A 134 -19.11 0.52 -0.34
C ALA A 134 -19.79 -0.42 0.67
N TRP A 135 -20.95 -0.05 1.22
CA TRP A 135 -21.73 -0.94 2.09
C TRP A 135 -22.16 -2.22 1.37
N LEU A 136 -22.69 -2.10 0.15
CA LEU A 136 -23.09 -3.26 -0.64
C LEU A 136 -21.91 -4.23 -0.85
N PHE A 137 -20.73 -3.69 -1.14
CA PHE A 137 -19.53 -4.51 -1.28
C PHE A 137 -19.11 -5.17 0.04
N LEU A 138 -19.18 -4.45 1.16
CA LEU A 138 -18.87 -5.00 2.48
C LEU A 138 -19.81 -6.14 2.88
N ASP A 139 -21.10 -5.99 2.59
CA ASP A 139 -22.13 -6.96 2.97
C ASP A 139 -22.09 -8.24 2.11
N PHE A 140 -21.78 -8.12 0.81
CA PHE A 140 -21.92 -9.24 -0.12
C PHE A 140 -20.61 -9.82 -0.65
N GLU A 141 -19.55 -9.00 -0.80
CA GLU A 141 -18.33 -9.41 -1.51
C GLU A 141 -17.10 -9.48 -0.62
N ALA A 142 -17.05 -8.71 0.47
CA ALA A 142 -15.85 -8.64 1.31
C ALA A 142 -15.42 -10.00 1.87
N GLU A 143 -16.37 -10.83 2.31
CA GLU A 143 -16.05 -12.17 2.81
C GLU A 143 -15.42 -13.05 1.73
N ARG A 144 -15.97 -13.02 0.51
CA ARG A 144 -15.45 -13.77 -0.63
C ARG A 144 -14.03 -13.30 -1.00
N MET A 145 -13.79 -11.99 -1.00
CA MET A 145 -12.47 -11.42 -1.30
C MET A 145 -11.42 -11.80 -0.25
N LEU A 146 -11.82 -11.83 1.02
CA LEU A 146 -10.95 -12.24 2.11
C LEU A 146 -10.63 -13.73 2.07
N ALA A 147 -11.59 -14.58 1.70
CA ALA A 147 -11.39 -16.02 1.51
C ALA A 147 -10.44 -16.32 0.33
N GLY A 148 -10.60 -15.60 -0.79
CA GLY A 148 -9.77 -15.75 -1.99
C GLY A 148 -8.45 -14.97 -1.97
N ARG A 149 -8.07 -14.37 -0.82
CA ARG A 149 -6.95 -13.41 -0.75
C ARG A 149 -5.60 -13.98 -1.24
N ALA A 150 -5.39 -15.28 -1.05
CA ALA A 150 -4.16 -15.96 -1.48
C ALA A 150 -3.94 -15.89 -3.00
N GLU A 151 -5.01 -15.79 -3.80
CA GLU A 151 -4.94 -15.67 -5.26
C GLU A 151 -4.27 -14.37 -5.73
N PHE A 152 -4.14 -13.38 -4.84
CA PHE A 152 -3.59 -12.05 -5.14
C PHE A 152 -2.21 -11.81 -4.53
N GLU A 153 -1.56 -12.82 -3.95
CA GLU A 153 -0.24 -12.66 -3.33
C GLU A 153 0.84 -12.24 -4.33
N ASP A 154 0.69 -12.66 -5.59
CA ASP A 154 1.63 -12.35 -6.68
C ASP A 154 1.53 -10.91 -7.20
N ASP A 155 0.39 -10.23 -6.98
CA ASP A 155 0.17 -8.84 -7.41
C ASP A 155 -0.75 -8.07 -6.44
N TRP A 156 -0.14 -7.29 -5.56
CA TRP A 156 -0.86 -6.49 -4.56
C TRP A 156 -1.67 -5.36 -5.17
N THR A 157 -1.37 -4.96 -6.41
CA THR A 157 -2.16 -3.95 -7.11
C THR A 157 -3.51 -4.47 -7.57
N GLN A 158 -3.73 -5.80 -7.54
CA GLN A 158 -5.03 -6.40 -7.85
C GLN A 158 -6.13 -5.94 -6.91
N GLY A 159 -5.83 -5.62 -5.64
CA GLY A 159 -6.83 -5.05 -4.74
C GLY A 159 -7.44 -3.76 -5.31
N TYR A 160 -6.60 -2.87 -5.85
CA TYR A 160 -7.05 -1.64 -6.51
C TYR A 160 -7.88 -1.93 -7.76
N ARG A 161 -7.41 -2.85 -8.62
CA ARG A 161 -8.15 -3.27 -9.83
C ARG A 161 -9.49 -3.90 -9.49
N THR A 162 -9.59 -4.68 -8.41
CA THR A 162 -10.86 -5.23 -7.94
C THR A 162 -11.83 -4.11 -7.57
N TYR A 163 -11.41 -3.12 -6.78
CA TYR A 163 -12.29 -1.98 -6.47
C TYR A 163 -12.68 -1.16 -7.71
N LEU A 164 -11.79 -1.02 -8.69
CA LEU A 164 -12.14 -0.45 -9.99
C LEU A 164 -13.20 -1.29 -10.70
N ARG A 165 -13.06 -2.62 -10.71
CA ARG A 165 -14.00 -3.56 -11.35
C ARG A 165 -15.40 -3.50 -10.78
N TYR A 166 -15.51 -3.36 -9.45
CA TYR A 166 -16.78 -3.14 -8.77
C TYR A 166 -17.30 -1.70 -8.90
N GLY A 167 -16.54 -0.81 -9.53
CA GLY A 167 -16.92 0.59 -9.72
C GLY A 167 -16.88 1.43 -8.44
N LEU A 168 -16.30 0.91 -7.36
CA LEU A 168 -16.18 1.56 -6.05
C LEU A 168 -15.17 2.70 -6.06
N VAL A 169 -14.10 2.53 -6.84
CA VAL A 169 -13.07 3.55 -7.03
C VAL A 169 -13.04 3.89 -8.50
N ARG A 170 -12.88 5.18 -8.82
CA ARG A 170 -12.71 5.64 -10.20
C ARG A 170 -11.58 6.67 -10.29
N PRO A 171 -10.69 6.55 -11.29
CA PRO A 171 -9.75 7.61 -11.62
C PRO A 171 -10.48 8.91 -11.91
N GLY A 172 -9.95 10.03 -11.40
CA GLY A 172 -10.41 11.35 -11.82
C GLY A 172 -10.12 11.61 -13.30
N LYS A 173 -10.89 12.49 -13.94
CA LYS A 173 -10.58 12.94 -15.31
C LYS A 173 -9.13 13.43 -15.43
N GLY A 174 -8.41 12.89 -16.41
CA GLY A 174 -6.99 13.16 -16.67
C GLY A 174 -6.00 12.43 -15.73
N GLN A 175 -6.47 11.61 -14.78
CA GLN A 175 -5.60 10.95 -13.80
C GLN A 175 -5.14 9.56 -14.21
N SER A 176 -5.67 8.96 -15.29
CA SER A 176 -5.26 7.61 -15.70
C SER A 176 -3.76 7.48 -15.96
N HIS A 177 -3.09 8.50 -16.51
CA HIS A 177 -1.65 8.46 -16.72
C HIS A 177 -0.88 8.36 -15.39
N MET A 178 -1.28 9.13 -14.39
CA MET A 178 -0.66 9.11 -13.07
C MET A 178 -0.90 7.77 -12.37
N ILE A 179 -2.14 7.28 -12.39
CA ILE A 179 -2.52 6.01 -11.76
C ILE A 179 -1.82 4.82 -12.44
N ASP A 180 -1.79 4.78 -13.78
CA ASP A 180 -1.07 3.77 -14.55
C ASP A 180 0.42 3.75 -14.16
N SER A 181 1.05 4.92 -14.10
CA SER A 181 2.47 5.04 -13.70
C SER A 181 2.72 4.54 -12.27
N ILE A 182 1.80 4.80 -11.34
CA ILE A 182 1.91 4.33 -9.96
C ILE A 182 1.75 2.80 -9.90
N LEU A 183 0.76 2.24 -10.58
CA LEU A 183 0.50 0.80 -10.59
C LEU A 183 1.70 0.02 -11.16
N ARG A 184 2.27 0.48 -12.28
CA ARG A 184 3.48 -0.12 -12.87
C ARG A 184 4.66 -0.09 -11.92
N ARG A 185 4.90 1.06 -11.28
CA ARG A 185 5.95 1.19 -10.26
C ARG A 185 5.72 0.25 -9.08
N SER A 186 4.48 0.10 -8.63
CA SER A 186 4.11 -0.82 -7.56
C SER A 186 4.37 -2.28 -7.96
N GLN A 187 4.00 -2.68 -9.18
CA GLN A 187 4.27 -4.01 -9.73
C GLN A 187 5.77 -4.28 -9.88
N TRP A 188 6.54 -3.32 -10.38
CA TRP A 188 8.00 -3.42 -10.44
C TRP A 188 8.60 -3.61 -9.03
N ARG A 189 8.19 -2.76 -8.07
CA ARG A 189 8.63 -2.92 -6.67
C ARG A 189 8.28 -4.30 -6.13
N GLN A 190 7.14 -4.86 -6.49
CA GLN A 190 6.75 -6.19 -6.04
C GLN A 190 7.66 -7.30 -6.60
N ARG A 191 7.91 -7.30 -7.91
CA ARG A 191 8.85 -8.23 -8.57
C ARG A 191 10.25 -8.17 -7.96
N HIS A 192 10.67 -6.97 -7.54
CA HIS A 192 11.95 -6.72 -6.90
C HIS A 192 11.93 -6.85 -5.37
N GLN A 193 10.83 -7.28 -4.74
CA GLN A 193 10.71 -7.41 -3.27
C GLN A 193 10.95 -6.10 -2.50
N LEU A 194 10.60 -4.95 -3.09
CA LEU A 194 10.66 -3.59 -2.54
C LEU A 194 9.28 -3.02 -2.18
N HIS A 195 8.28 -3.89 -2.03
CA HIS A 195 6.89 -3.54 -1.71
C HIS A 195 6.63 -3.68 -0.20
N GLY A 196 5.55 -3.08 0.31
CA GLY A 196 5.23 -3.13 1.73
C GLY A 196 6.18 -2.31 2.62
N GLU A 197 6.16 -2.61 3.92
CA GLU A 197 7.11 -2.05 4.89
C GLU A 197 8.46 -2.78 4.74
N GLN A 198 9.52 -2.01 4.49
CA GLN A 198 10.85 -2.52 4.19
C GLN A 198 11.80 -2.21 5.34
N ASP A 199 12.68 -3.16 5.66
CA ASP A 199 13.75 -2.93 6.63
C ASP A 199 14.80 -1.98 6.04
N LEU A 200 15.13 -0.96 6.82
CA LEU A 200 16.14 0.03 6.50
C LEU A 200 17.51 -0.59 6.21
N ALA A 201 17.91 -1.62 6.96
CA ALA A 201 19.18 -2.30 6.77
C ALA A 201 19.22 -3.10 5.45
N VAL A 202 18.07 -3.58 4.98
CA VAL A 202 17.92 -4.24 3.69
C VAL A 202 17.98 -3.21 2.56
N LEU A 203 17.25 -2.09 2.70
CA LEU A 203 17.25 -1.01 1.71
C LEU A 203 18.65 -0.41 1.53
N ARG A 204 19.39 -0.18 2.62
CA ARG A 204 20.77 0.34 2.57
C ARG A 204 21.69 -0.50 1.70
N ARG A 205 21.55 -1.84 1.75
CA ARG A 205 22.35 -2.77 0.93
C ARG A 205 22.04 -2.72 -0.57
N ARG A 206 20.87 -2.18 -0.95
CA ARG A 206 20.42 -2.09 -2.34
C ARG A 206 20.65 -0.70 -2.96
N LEU A 207 21.19 0.25 -2.19
CA LEU A 207 21.53 1.57 -2.69
C LEU A 207 22.69 1.48 -3.67
N THR A 208 22.53 2.08 -4.84
CA THR A 208 23.58 2.17 -5.86
C THR A 208 24.32 3.49 -5.77
N VAL A 209 23.60 4.56 -5.44
CA VAL A 209 24.18 5.89 -5.19
C VAL A 209 23.81 6.30 -3.76
N PRO A 210 24.74 6.24 -2.80
CA PRO A 210 24.50 6.81 -1.48
C PRO A 210 24.54 8.34 -1.59
N PHE A 211 23.61 9.02 -0.93
CA PHE A 211 23.74 10.47 -0.76
C PHE A 211 24.66 10.78 0.42
N GLU A 212 25.48 11.83 0.29
CA GLU A 212 26.33 12.29 1.40
C GLU A 212 25.45 12.63 2.62
N ARG A 213 25.97 12.23 3.78
CA ARG A 213 25.26 11.84 5.00
C ARG A 213 24.25 12.87 5.53
N GLN A 214 23.04 12.38 5.79
CA GLN A 214 22.37 12.58 7.09
C GLN A 214 22.79 11.52 8.13
N GLY A 215 23.76 10.66 7.82
CA GLY A 215 24.31 9.67 8.74
C GLY A 215 24.88 10.25 10.04
N GLU A 216 25.27 11.53 10.07
CA GLU A 216 25.70 12.20 11.31
C GLU A 216 24.55 12.49 12.30
N LEU A 217 23.28 12.43 11.86
CA LEU A 217 22.12 12.64 12.75
C LEU A 217 21.75 11.39 13.59
N PHE A 218 22.37 10.24 13.32
CA PHE A 218 22.02 8.97 13.97
C PHE A 218 23.23 8.24 14.59
N ASP A 219 24.44 8.80 14.57
CA ASP A 219 25.52 8.36 15.46
C ASP A 219 25.29 8.96 16.86
N VAL A 220 24.28 8.48 17.55
CA VAL A 220 24.18 8.58 19.01
C VAL A 220 23.79 7.21 19.54
N GLY A 221 24.79 6.47 20.02
CA GLY A 221 24.60 5.49 21.08
C GLY A 221 24.74 4.01 20.71
N ASP A 222 25.86 3.59 20.13
CA ASP A 222 26.38 2.23 20.35
C ASP A 222 27.63 2.22 21.27
N GLU A 223 28.07 3.37 21.79
CA GLU A 223 29.21 3.45 22.73
C GLU A 223 28.82 3.49 24.22
N ASP A 224 27.54 3.69 24.58
CA ASP A 224 27.11 3.79 25.99
C ASP A 224 26.50 2.50 26.57
N ALA A 225 26.33 1.44 25.78
CA ALA A 225 25.78 0.17 26.26
C ALA A 225 26.83 -0.75 26.92
N GLU A 226 28.13 -0.48 26.76
CA GLU A 226 29.22 -1.28 27.35
C GLU A 226 29.81 -0.68 28.63
N SER A 227 29.55 0.59 28.99
CA SER A 227 30.11 1.20 30.21
C SER A 227 29.36 0.88 31.52
N HIS A 228 28.19 0.20 31.44
CA HIS A 228 27.40 -0.18 32.62
C HIS A 228 27.33 -1.69 32.89
N ARG A 229 28.21 -2.50 32.29
CA ARG A 229 28.36 -3.94 32.59
C ARG A 229 29.70 -4.31 33.24
N GLY A 230 30.32 -3.37 33.95
CA GLY A 230 31.66 -3.52 34.50
C GLY A 230 31.83 -3.07 35.95
N GLU A 231 30.85 -3.25 36.84
CA GLU A 231 31.10 -3.08 38.28
C GLU A 231 30.13 -3.92 39.12
N THR A 232 30.35 -5.24 39.15
CA THR A 232 29.81 -6.14 40.19
C THR A 232 30.56 -7.46 40.16
N ALA A 233 31.73 -7.50 40.80
CA ALA A 233 32.28 -8.68 41.49
C ALA A 233 33.69 -8.38 42.03
N VAL A 234 33.78 -8.01 43.31
CA VAL A 234 34.95 -8.37 44.14
C VAL A 234 34.39 -8.95 45.43
N VAL A 235 34.67 -10.24 45.66
CA VAL A 235 34.50 -10.94 46.93
C VAL A 235 35.85 -11.59 47.28
N ALA A 236 36.15 -11.60 48.59
CA ALA A 236 37.28 -12.19 49.32
C ALA A 236 38.53 -11.29 49.40
N ASP A 237 39.11 -10.98 50.56
CA ASP A 237 39.06 -11.58 51.92
C ASP A 237 38.64 -10.61 53.03
#